data_AF-G0AF35-F1
#
_entry.id   AF-G0AF35-F1
#
_cell.length_a   1.000
_cell.length_b   1.000
_cell.length_c   1.000
_cell.angle_alpha   90.00
_cell.angle_beta   90.00
_cell.angle_gamma   90.00
#
_symmetry.space_group_name_H-M   'P 1'
#
loop_
_entity.id
_entity.type
_entity.pdbx_description
1 polymer ?
#
loop_
_entity_poly.entity_id
_entity_poly.type
_entity_poly.pdbx_seq_one_letter_code
_entity_poly.pdbx_strand_id
1 'polypeptide(L)'
;MWQDIKMLNAISGTLLGLAALALLASGVWWLAQRPMFTLKTIRIEGAGQSELRRVNPLIVRASALPRIKGNFFTANLDTVRSAFESVPWVRKAAVQREWPNTLIVTIEEHQPLATWDDDGRLLSVYGDLFTANLDEAEEDGELLRLSGPKGSEKDVTARLADFRAWFAPLKLNPVEVDLSSRYAWTVKLDNGMTVELGREQNKSTLKDRVERLVQIYPQLLSRLQNRIESVDMRYPNGLALKASGLSTGLGSKKK
;
A
#
# COMPACT_ATOMS: atom_id res chain seq x y z
N MET A 1 55.02 28.10 -34.44
CA MET A 1 54.50 27.07 -33.51
C MET A 1 55.62 26.23 -32.91
N TRP A 2 56.54 25.69 -33.72
CA TRP A 2 57.66 24.83 -33.26
C TRP A 2 58.89 25.56 -32.68
N GLN A 3 58.92 26.90 -32.74
CA GLN A 3 60.05 27.71 -32.28
C GLN A 3 59.81 28.37 -30.90
N ASP A 4 58.62 28.19 -30.30
CA ASP A 4 58.32 28.73 -28.97
C ASP A 4 58.46 27.63 -27.90
N ILE A 5 59.59 27.66 -27.20
CA ILE A 5 59.95 26.71 -26.14
C ILE A 5 58.93 26.74 -24.99
N LYS A 6 58.31 27.90 -24.70
CA LYS A 6 57.30 28.01 -23.65
C LYS A 6 56.03 27.27 -24.03
N MET A 7 55.62 27.39 -25.29
CA MET A 7 54.43 26.71 -25.81
C MET A 7 54.64 25.19 -25.89
N LEU A 8 55.83 24.74 -26.30
CA LEU A 8 56.19 23.32 -26.34
C LEU A 8 56.21 22.69 -24.93
N ASN A 9 56.79 23.38 -23.95
CA ASN A 9 56.83 22.92 -22.56
C ASN A 9 55.43 22.88 -21.93
N ALA A 10 54.57 23.85 -22.24
CA ALA A 10 53.18 23.85 -21.78
C ALA A 10 52.39 22.65 -22.33
N ILE A 11 52.53 22.34 -23.62
CA ILE A 11 51.87 21.20 -24.26
C ILE A 11 52.41 19.86 -23.73
N SER A 12 53.73 19.75 -23.55
CA SER A 12 54.34 18.56 -22.95
C SER A 12 53.85 18.33 -21.52
N GLY A 13 53.80 19.39 -20.70
CA GLY A 13 53.28 19.33 -19.34
C GLY A 13 51.81 18.93 -19.26
N THR A 14 50.96 19.46 -20.14
CA THR A 14 49.54 19.07 -20.19
C THR A 14 49.35 17.62 -20.66
N LEU A 15 50.11 17.19 -21.67
CA LEU A 15 50.08 15.80 -22.15
C LEU A 15 50.54 14.82 -21.08
N LEU A 16 51.65 15.11 -20.39
CA LEU A 16 52.14 14.28 -19.28
C LEU A 16 51.15 14.26 -18.11
N GLY A 17 50.53 15.40 -17.80
CA GLY A 17 49.48 15.48 -16.78
C GLY A 17 48.25 14.62 -17.12
N LEU A 18 47.77 14.69 -18.37
CA LEU A 18 46.66 13.86 -18.86
C LEU A 18 47.01 12.37 -18.88
N ALA A 19 48.23 12.02 -19.30
CA ALA A 19 48.72 10.65 -19.29
C ALA A 19 48.81 10.09 -17.87
N ALA A 20 49.33 10.87 -16.91
CA ALA A 20 49.37 10.49 -15.50
C ALA A 20 47.96 10.27 -14.93
N LEU A 21 47.01 11.17 -15.23
CA LEU A 21 45.61 11.01 -14.84
C LEU A 21 44.98 9.73 -15.45
N ALA A 22 45.23 9.45 -16.72
CA ALA A 22 44.74 8.25 -17.39
C ALA A 22 45.30 6.96 -16.78
N LEU A 23 46.59 6.95 -16.41
CA LEU A 23 47.22 5.82 -15.72
C LEU A 23 46.65 5.61 -14.32
N LEU A 24 46.46 6.69 -13.56
CA LEU A 24 45.83 6.62 -12.24
C LEU A 24 44.38 6.10 -12.33
N ALA A 25 43.59 6.62 -13.27
CA ALA A 25 42.22 6.16 -13.50
C ALA A 25 42.18 4.68 -13.89
N SER A 26 43.08 4.23 -14.77
CA SER A 26 43.18 2.83 -15.19
C SER A 26 43.60 1.91 -14.03
N GLY A 27 44.55 2.34 -13.19
CA GLY A 27 44.98 1.61 -12.00
C GLY A 27 43.84 1.45 -10.98
N VAL A 28 43.09 2.54 -10.71
CA VAL A 28 41.91 2.49 -9.85
C VAL A 28 40.83 1.57 -10.44
N TRP A 29 40.58 1.65 -11.75
CA TRP A 29 39.59 0.81 -12.42
C TRP A 29 39.96 -0.67 -12.39
N TRP A 30 41.24 -1.01 -12.57
CA TRP A 30 41.76 -2.37 -12.42
C TRP A 30 41.63 -2.88 -10.98
N LEU A 31 41.94 -2.04 -9.99
CA LEU A 31 41.81 -2.39 -8.57
C LEU A 31 40.34 -2.60 -8.17
N ALA A 32 39.42 -1.79 -8.69
CA ALA A 32 37.99 -1.92 -8.44
C ALA A 32 37.38 -3.22 -9.00
N GLN A 33 38.03 -3.86 -9.97
CA GLN A 33 37.61 -5.14 -10.56
C GLN A 33 38.15 -6.38 -9.83
N ARG A 34 38.88 -6.20 -8.73
CA ARG A 34 39.44 -7.33 -7.99
C ARG A 34 38.31 -8.23 -7.44
N PRO A 35 38.50 -9.57 -7.41
CA PRO A 35 37.48 -10.53 -6.96
C PRO A 35 36.96 -10.32 -5.54
N MET A 36 37.71 -9.57 -4.71
CA MET A 36 37.28 -9.22 -3.35
C MET A 36 36.04 -8.32 -3.33
N PHE A 37 35.82 -7.51 -4.37
CA PHE A 37 34.68 -6.59 -4.51
C PHE A 37 33.49 -7.19 -5.23
N THR A 38 33.61 -8.41 -5.76
CA THR A 38 32.46 -9.14 -6.31
C THR A 38 31.44 -9.38 -5.20
N LEU A 39 30.18 -9.01 -5.43
CA LEU A 39 29.12 -9.19 -4.44
C LEU A 39 28.96 -10.67 -4.09
N LYS A 40 29.13 -11.02 -2.82
CA LYS A 40 29.03 -12.41 -2.33
C LYS A 40 27.83 -12.63 -1.42
N THR A 41 27.48 -11.60 -0.65
CA THR A 41 26.51 -11.71 0.42
C THR A 41 25.40 -10.70 0.21
N ILE A 42 24.15 -11.17 0.28
CA ILE A 42 22.99 -10.30 0.37
C ILE A 42 22.30 -10.63 1.69
N ARG A 43 22.38 -9.69 2.61
CA ARG A 43 21.73 -9.79 3.91
C ARG A 43 20.34 -9.16 3.77
N ILE A 44 19.32 -9.95 4.08
CA ILE A 44 17.93 -9.51 4.04
C ILE A 44 17.48 -9.31 5.48
N GLU A 45 16.98 -8.13 5.78
CA GLU A 45 16.53 -7.72 7.11
C GLU A 45 15.12 -7.14 7.00
N GLY A 46 14.30 -7.32 8.03
CA GLY A 46 13.03 -6.62 8.13
C GLY A 46 13.23 -5.15 8.50
N ALA A 47 12.34 -4.28 8.03
CA ALA A 47 12.34 -2.88 8.44
C ALA A 47 12.07 -2.75 9.94
N GLY A 48 13.04 -2.16 10.67
CA GLY A 48 12.97 -2.05 12.13
C GLY A 48 13.31 -3.36 12.85
N GLN A 49 12.57 -3.68 13.90
CA GLN A 49 12.69 -4.95 14.66
C GLN A 49 11.63 -5.99 14.24
N SER A 50 10.97 -5.80 13.09
CA SER A 50 9.98 -6.76 12.61
C SER A 50 10.66 -7.92 11.90
N GLU A 51 10.32 -9.14 12.30
CA GLU A 51 10.68 -10.35 11.57
C GLU A 51 9.87 -10.44 10.27
N LEU A 52 10.52 -10.87 9.19
CA LEU A 52 9.85 -11.14 7.90
C LEU A 52 9.02 -12.41 8.05
N ARG A 53 7.69 -12.29 7.99
CA ARG A 53 6.79 -13.45 8.15
C ARG A 53 6.39 -14.03 6.80
N ARG A 54 6.13 -13.17 5.82
CA ARG A 54 5.52 -13.55 4.54
C ARG A 54 6.52 -13.55 3.38
N VAL A 55 7.60 -12.79 3.51
CA VAL A 55 8.68 -12.75 2.52
C VAL A 55 9.63 -13.92 2.76
N ASN A 56 9.43 -15.00 2.00
CA ASN A 56 10.35 -16.14 2.03
C ASN A 56 11.72 -15.77 1.41
N PRO A 57 12.84 -15.88 2.15
CA PRO A 57 14.18 -15.54 1.65
C PRO A 57 14.58 -16.32 0.39
N LEU A 58 14.08 -17.54 0.20
CA LEU A 58 14.37 -18.36 -0.99
C LEU A 58 13.71 -17.80 -2.24
N ILE A 59 12.44 -17.37 -2.14
CA ILE A 59 11.69 -16.76 -3.26
C ILE A 59 12.36 -15.44 -3.65
N VAL A 60 12.73 -14.63 -2.65
CA VAL A 60 13.44 -13.38 -2.88
C VAL A 60 14.77 -13.62 -3.58
N ARG A 61 15.55 -14.62 -3.13
CA ARG A 61 16.81 -14.97 -3.79
C ARG A 61 16.60 -15.41 -5.25
N ALA A 62 15.61 -16.25 -5.52
CA ALA A 62 15.33 -16.74 -6.87
C ALA A 62 14.88 -15.61 -7.82
N SER A 63 14.05 -14.69 -7.33
CA SER A 63 13.46 -13.62 -8.16
C SER A 63 14.38 -12.41 -8.33
N ALA A 64 15.10 -12.02 -7.27
CA ALA A 64 15.88 -10.78 -7.27
C ALA A 64 17.35 -10.98 -7.70
N LEU A 65 18.02 -12.07 -7.28
CA LEU A 65 19.46 -12.27 -7.55
C LEU A 65 19.84 -12.24 -9.03
N PRO A 66 19.09 -12.87 -9.97
CA PRO A 66 19.47 -12.88 -11.38
C PRO A 66 19.49 -11.48 -12.03
N ARG A 67 18.81 -10.51 -11.42
CA ARG A 67 18.72 -9.13 -11.91
C ARG A 67 19.88 -8.26 -11.43
N ILE A 68 20.67 -8.72 -10.47
CA ILE A 68 21.79 -7.99 -9.89
C ILE A 68 23.04 -8.23 -10.73
N LYS A 69 23.59 -7.17 -11.31
CA LYS A 69 24.82 -7.21 -12.12
C LYS A 69 25.86 -6.25 -11.57
N GLY A 70 27.14 -6.58 -11.76
CA GLY A 70 28.27 -5.75 -11.36
C GLY A 70 28.91 -6.20 -10.04
N ASN A 71 29.72 -5.32 -9.47
CA ASN A 71 30.44 -5.53 -8.22
C ASN A 71 29.97 -4.51 -7.16
N PHE A 72 30.61 -4.50 -5.99
CA PHE A 72 30.32 -3.56 -4.91
C PHE A 72 30.21 -2.10 -5.38
N PHE A 73 31.09 -1.65 -6.27
CA PHE A 73 31.12 -0.27 -6.77
C PHE A 73 30.15 -0.04 -7.94
N THR A 74 30.02 -1.02 -8.84
CA THR A 74 29.31 -0.84 -10.13
C THR A 74 27.87 -1.30 -10.13
N ALA A 75 27.42 -2.06 -9.12
CA ALA A 75 26.04 -2.54 -9.05
C ALA A 75 25.04 -1.38 -8.96
N ASN A 76 23.99 -1.40 -9.79
CA ASN A 76 22.93 -0.38 -9.76
C ASN A 76 21.94 -0.69 -8.63
N LEU A 77 22.00 0.07 -7.54
CA LEU A 77 21.16 -0.16 -6.36
C LEU A 77 19.67 0.06 -6.63
N ASP A 78 19.30 0.93 -7.57
CA ASP A 78 17.89 1.15 -7.92
C ASP A 78 17.33 -0.07 -8.67
N THR A 79 18.13 -0.67 -9.57
CA THR A 79 17.74 -1.93 -10.22
C THR A 79 17.59 -3.06 -9.20
N VAL A 80 18.50 -3.14 -8.21
CA VAL A 80 18.38 -4.09 -7.11
C VAL A 80 17.09 -3.83 -6.34
N ARG A 81 16.86 -2.59 -5.91
CA ARG A 81 15.65 -2.19 -5.18
C ARG A 81 14.37 -2.62 -5.89
N SER A 82 14.22 -2.26 -7.17
CA SER A 82 13.04 -2.61 -7.96
C SER A 82 12.88 -4.12 -8.16
N ALA A 83 13.97 -4.90 -8.13
CA ALA A 83 13.88 -6.35 -8.16
C ALA A 83 13.26 -6.92 -6.88
N PHE A 84 13.64 -6.39 -5.70
CA PHE A 84 13.03 -6.79 -4.43
C PHE A 84 11.57 -6.32 -4.32
N GLU A 85 11.27 -5.09 -4.74
CA GLU A 85 9.89 -4.53 -4.75
C GLU A 85 8.96 -5.23 -5.75
N SER A 86 9.49 -6.05 -6.66
CA SER A 86 8.66 -6.88 -7.54
C SER A 86 8.12 -8.15 -6.87
N VAL A 87 8.58 -8.47 -5.65
CA VAL A 87 8.10 -9.62 -4.89
C VAL A 87 6.75 -9.27 -4.25
N PRO A 88 5.70 -10.09 -4.41
CA PRO A 88 4.32 -9.85 -3.93
C PRO A 88 4.15 -9.18 -2.56
N TRP A 89 4.86 -9.70 -1.54
CA TRP A 89 4.72 -9.25 -0.17
C TRP A 89 5.61 -8.05 0.19
N VAL A 90 6.49 -7.61 -0.72
CA VAL A 90 7.43 -6.50 -0.47
C VAL A 90 6.78 -5.19 -0.87
N ARG A 91 6.48 -4.35 0.12
CA ARG A 91 5.97 -3.00 -0.10
C ARG A 91 7.08 -2.04 -0.51
N LYS A 92 8.18 -2.05 0.24
CA LYS A 92 9.36 -1.21 0.00
C LYS A 92 10.63 -1.98 0.27
N ALA A 93 11.64 -1.70 -0.53
CA ALA A 93 12.99 -2.18 -0.27
C ALA A 93 13.97 -1.00 -0.13
N ALA A 94 14.76 -1.00 0.93
CA ALA A 94 15.92 -0.12 1.05
C ALA A 94 17.18 -0.95 0.84
N VAL A 95 18.01 -0.54 -0.12
CA VAL A 95 19.24 -1.26 -0.48
C VAL A 95 20.43 -0.36 -0.17
N GLN A 96 21.35 -0.88 0.62
CA GLN A 96 22.61 -0.21 0.97
C GLN A 96 23.80 -1.14 0.79
N ARG A 97 24.96 -0.54 0.60
CA ARG A 97 26.23 -1.25 0.45
C ARG A 97 26.90 -1.38 1.80
N GLU A 98 27.30 -2.59 2.16
CA GLU A 98 28.16 -2.87 3.32
C GLU A 98 29.51 -3.38 2.80
N TRP A 99 30.56 -2.62 3.12
CA TRP A 99 31.90 -2.94 2.67
C TRP A 99 32.36 -4.28 3.25
N PRO A 100 33.10 -5.13 2.49
CA PRO A 100 33.63 -4.88 1.13
C PRO A 100 32.75 -5.41 -0.01
N ASN A 101 31.82 -6.31 0.25
CA ASN A 101 31.15 -7.11 -0.79
C ASN A 101 29.74 -7.59 -0.41
N THR A 102 29.09 -6.85 0.49
CA THR A 102 27.76 -7.16 0.99
C THR A 102 26.76 -6.11 0.53
N LEU A 103 25.56 -6.54 0.15
CA LEU A 103 24.38 -5.69 0.08
C LEU A 103 23.48 -5.99 1.27
N ILE A 104 23.08 -4.96 2.01
CA ILE A 104 22.03 -5.06 3.02
C ILE A 104 20.75 -4.58 2.34
N VAL A 105 19.72 -5.42 2.40
CA VAL A 105 18.39 -5.15 1.87
C VAL A 105 17.40 -5.19 3.02
N THR A 106 16.89 -4.03 3.37
CA THR A 106 15.85 -3.86 4.39
C THR A 106 14.49 -3.85 3.72
N ILE A 107 13.61 -4.75 4.13
CA ILE A 107 12.31 -5.01 3.50
C ILE A 107 11.19 -4.56 4.44
N GLU A 108 10.26 -3.76 3.92
CA GLU A 108 8.97 -3.48 4.54
C GLU A 108 7.89 -4.35 3.88
N GLU A 109 7.25 -5.23 4.65
CA GLU A 109 6.20 -6.11 4.13
C GLU A 109 4.85 -5.38 3.99
N HIS A 110 4.04 -5.80 3.02
CA HIS A 110 2.63 -5.43 2.98
C HIS A 110 1.88 -6.10 4.15
N GLN A 111 1.10 -5.30 4.87
CA GLN A 111 0.11 -5.80 5.83
C GLN A 111 -1.26 -5.74 5.16
N PRO A 112 -1.91 -6.88 4.87
CA PRO A 112 -3.21 -6.88 4.20
C PRO A 112 -4.27 -6.30 5.14
N LEU A 113 -5.20 -5.54 4.57
CA LEU A 113 -6.33 -4.96 5.25
C LEU A 113 -7.65 -5.46 4.67
N ALA A 114 -7.70 -5.57 3.34
CA ALA A 114 -8.93 -5.87 2.62
C ALA A 114 -8.63 -6.51 1.27
N THR A 115 -9.63 -7.17 0.70
CA THR A 115 -9.70 -7.34 -0.76
C THR A 115 -10.17 -6.04 -1.40
N TRP A 116 -9.66 -5.75 -2.60
CA TRP A 116 -10.01 -4.57 -3.38
C TRP A 116 -10.81 -4.94 -4.62
N ASP A 117 -12.04 -4.43 -4.72
CA ASP A 117 -13.02 -4.81 -5.75
C ASP A 117 -13.16 -6.35 -5.83
N ASP A 118 -13.73 -6.83 -6.94
CA ASP A 118 -13.88 -8.25 -7.25
C ASP A 118 -12.69 -8.83 -8.06
N ASP A 119 -11.65 -8.03 -8.31
CA ASP A 119 -10.50 -8.39 -9.15
C ASP A 119 -9.49 -9.33 -8.45
N GLY A 120 -9.72 -9.66 -7.17
CA GLY A 120 -8.82 -10.48 -6.36
C GLY A 120 -7.51 -9.79 -5.94
N ARG A 121 -7.42 -8.46 -6.08
CA ARG A 121 -6.29 -7.67 -5.55
C ARG A 121 -6.45 -7.44 -4.06
N LEU A 122 -5.34 -7.26 -3.36
CA LEU A 122 -5.30 -6.96 -1.94
C LEU A 122 -4.99 -5.47 -1.73
N LEU A 123 -5.62 -4.88 -0.73
CA LEU A 123 -5.32 -3.55 -0.24
C LEU A 123 -4.57 -3.67 1.08
N SER A 124 -3.43 -3.00 1.17
CA SER A 124 -2.69 -2.94 2.43
C SER A 124 -3.21 -1.85 3.36
N VAL A 125 -2.86 -1.93 4.65
CA VAL A 125 -3.16 -0.89 5.65
C VAL A 125 -2.66 0.52 5.27
N TYR A 126 -1.71 0.59 4.35
CA TYR A 126 -1.13 1.83 3.85
C TYR A 126 -1.86 2.41 2.63
N GLY A 127 -2.91 1.73 2.16
CA GLY A 127 -3.66 2.10 0.96
C GLY A 127 -2.93 1.82 -0.35
N ASP A 128 -1.91 0.95 -0.32
CA ASP A 128 -1.20 0.48 -1.51
C ASP A 128 -1.81 -0.87 -1.94
N LEU A 129 -2.10 -1.02 -3.24
CA LEU A 129 -2.59 -2.27 -3.84
C LEU A 129 -1.43 -3.22 -4.14
N PHE A 130 -1.65 -4.50 -3.89
CA PHE A 130 -0.69 -5.56 -4.20
C PHE A 130 -1.42 -6.87 -4.54
N THR A 131 -0.67 -7.86 -5.02
CA THR A 131 -1.21 -9.17 -5.41
C THR A 131 -0.39 -10.24 -4.72
N ALA A 132 -1.05 -11.07 -3.91
CA ALA A 132 -0.47 -12.21 -3.24
C ALA A 132 -1.51 -13.35 -3.16
N ASN A 133 -1.13 -14.50 -2.59
CA ASN A 133 -2.08 -15.58 -2.35
C ASN A 133 -3.11 -15.13 -1.30
N LEU A 134 -4.40 -15.31 -1.61
CA LEU A 134 -5.50 -14.91 -0.72
C LEU A 134 -5.52 -15.75 0.57
N ASP A 135 -5.25 -17.06 0.48
CA ASP A 135 -5.23 -17.96 1.65
C ASP A 135 -4.12 -17.54 2.63
N GLU A 136 -2.97 -17.11 2.11
CA GLU A 136 -1.87 -16.56 2.92
C GLU A 136 -2.22 -15.18 3.49
N ALA A 137 -3.03 -14.39 2.79
CA ALA A 137 -3.46 -13.09 3.27
C ALA A 137 -4.47 -13.17 4.41
N GLU A 138 -5.30 -14.22 4.43
CA GLU A 138 -6.35 -14.49 5.43
C GLU A 138 -5.88 -15.31 6.64
N GLU A 139 -4.60 -15.70 6.70
CA GLU A 139 -4.05 -16.50 7.81
C GLU A 139 -4.24 -15.82 9.18
N ASP A 140 -4.17 -14.49 9.23
CA ASP A 140 -4.35 -13.68 10.44
C ASP A 140 -5.83 -13.29 10.71
N GLY A 141 -6.76 -13.69 9.83
CA GLY A 141 -8.20 -13.41 9.94
C GLY A 141 -8.86 -12.97 8.63
N GLU A 142 -10.20 -12.92 8.63
CA GLU A 142 -10.98 -12.51 7.46
C GLU A 142 -10.65 -11.07 7.04
N LEU A 143 -10.41 -10.89 5.74
CA LEU A 143 -10.19 -9.57 5.16
C LEU A 143 -11.50 -8.81 4.99
N LEU A 144 -11.43 -7.49 5.14
CA LEU A 144 -12.54 -6.61 4.78
C LEU A 144 -12.74 -6.60 3.27
N ARG A 145 -13.90 -6.14 2.80
CA ARG A 145 -14.12 -5.87 1.38
C ARG A 145 -14.21 -4.37 1.13
N LEU A 146 -13.27 -3.82 0.38
CA LEU A 146 -13.23 -2.40 0.05
C LEU A 146 -13.28 -2.22 -1.47
N SER A 147 -14.04 -1.23 -1.93
CA SER A 147 -14.19 -0.93 -3.36
C SER A 147 -14.24 0.58 -3.62
N GLY A 148 -13.82 0.97 -4.82
CA GLY A 148 -13.69 2.39 -5.16
C GLY A 148 -13.25 2.64 -6.59
N PRO A 149 -13.41 3.87 -7.12
CA PRO A 149 -12.84 4.22 -8.42
C PRO A 149 -11.31 4.15 -8.36
N LYS A 150 -10.68 3.84 -9.49
CA LYS A 150 -9.22 3.82 -9.60
C LYS A 150 -8.58 5.10 -9.03
N GLY A 151 -7.63 4.94 -8.11
CA GLY A 151 -6.96 6.05 -7.45
C GLY A 151 -7.58 6.48 -6.12
N SER A 152 -8.72 5.91 -5.71
CA SER A 152 -9.36 6.21 -4.42
C SER A 152 -8.95 5.28 -3.28
N GLU A 153 -7.96 4.40 -3.49
CA GLU A 153 -7.61 3.33 -2.56
C GLU A 153 -7.18 3.89 -1.19
N LYS A 154 -6.39 4.97 -1.21
CA LYS A 154 -5.95 5.68 -0.01
C LYS A 154 -7.09 6.42 0.68
N ASP A 155 -8.01 7.00 -0.09
CA ASP A 155 -9.17 7.71 0.46
C ASP A 155 -10.12 6.75 1.17
N VAL A 156 -10.42 5.60 0.55
CA VAL A 156 -11.24 4.54 1.14
C VAL A 156 -10.58 3.95 2.39
N THR A 157 -9.28 3.67 2.32
CA THR A 157 -8.50 3.18 3.47
C THR A 157 -8.53 4.17 4.64
N ALA A 158 -8.31 5.46 4.37
CA ALA A 158 -8.37 6.50 5.39
C ALA A 158 -9.78 6.61 5.99
N ARG A 159 -10.82 6.56 5.15
CA ARG A 159 -12.20 6.69 5.59
C ARG A 159 -12.69 5.49 6.42
N LEU A 160 -12.15 4.29 6.20
CA LEU A 160 -12.46 3.13 7.03
C LEU A 160 -12.18 3.39 8.51
N ALA A 161 -11.08 4.08 8.84
CA ALA A 161 -10.75 4.43 10.23
C ALA A 161 -11.81 5.36 10.85
N ASP A 162 -12.28 6.34 10.08
CA ASP A 162 -13.38 7.23 10.49
C ASP A 162 -14.67 6.43 10.75
N PHE A 163 -15.05 5.54 9.82
CA PHE A 163 -16.26 4.72 9.98
C PHE A 163 -16.18 3.81 11.20
N ARG A 164 -15.04 3.17 11.46
CA ARG A 164 -14.82 2.39 12.69
C ARG A 164 -15.05 3.24 13.93
N ALA A 165 -14.52 4.46 13.96
CA ALA A 165 -14.72 5.36 15.09
C ALA A 165 -16.18 5.82 15.24
N TRP A 166 -16.86 6.15 14.14
CA TRP A 166 -18.23 6.66 14.18
C TRP A 166 -19.28 5.58 14.50
N PHE A 167 -19.05 4.32 14.11
CA PHE A 167 -19.93 3.20 14.42
C PHE A 167 -19.62 2.52 15.77
N ALA A 168 -18.46 2.79 16.38
CA ALA A 168 -18.07 2.22 17.68
C ALA A 168 -19.12 2.37 18.80
N PRO A 169 -19.87 3.49 18.94
CA PRO A 169 -20.94 3.60 19.95
C PRO A 169 -22.06 2.57 19.79
N LEU A 170 -22.27 2.04 18.58
CA LEU A 170 -23.23 0.98 18.30
C LEU A 170 -22.67 -0.42 18.55
N LYS A 171 -21.37 -0.53 18.85
CA LYS A 171 -20.63 -1.80 18.93
C LYS A 171 -20.73 -2.62 17.64
N LEU A 172 -20.75 -1.93 16.49
CA LEU A 172 -20.77 -2.52 15.16
C LEU A 172 -19.52 -2.10 14.40
N ASN A 173 -18.94 -3.03 13.65
CA ASN A 173 -17.73 -2.80 12.88
C ASN A 173 -18.04 -2.82 11.38
N PRO A 174 -17.47 -1.88 10.59
CA PRO A 174 -17.47 -1.98 9.14
C PRO A 174 -16.75 -3.25 8.66
N VAL A 175 -17.44 -4.05 7.85
CA VAL A 175 -16.91 -5.24 7.16
C VAL A 175 -16.81 -5.04 5.65
N GLU A 176 -17.65 -4.16 5.08
CA GLU A 176 -17.54 -3.71 3.69
C GLU A 176 -17.64 -2.18 3.60
N VAL A 177 -16.83 -1.55 2.76
CA VAL A 177 -16.94 -0.12 2.42
C VAL A 177 -16.83 0.05 0.92
N ASP A 178 -17.88 0.60 0.32
CA ASP A 178 -17.95 0.90 -1.11
C ASP A 178 -17.97 2.41 -1.33
N LEU A 179 -17.08 2.86 -2.21
CA LEU A 179 -17.12 4.17 -2.82
C LEU A 179 -17.55 4.01 -4.28
N SER A 180 -18.80 4.32 -4.59
CA SER A 180 -19.27 4.22 -5.97
C SER A 180 -18.54 5.18 -6.92
N SER A 181 -18.64 4.94 -8.24
CA SER A 181 -18.16 5.85 -9.30
C SER A 181 -18.75 7.26 -9.24
N ARG A 182 -19.87 7.44 -8.54
CA ARG A 182 -20.50 8.75 -8.29
C ARG A 182 -20.06 9.38 -6.95
N TYR A 183 -19.04 8.83 -6.31
CA TYR A 183 -18.53 9.22 -4.99
C TYR A 183 -19.60 9.18 -3.88
N ALA A 184 -20.51 8.21 -3.96
CA ALA A 184 -21.44 7.90 -2.87
C ALA A 184 -20.89 6.74 -2.04
N TRP A 185 -20.90 6.92 -0.72
CA TRP A 185 -20.40 5.95 0.26
C TRP A 185 -21.51 5.00 0.73
N THR A 186 -21.17 3.73 0.83
CA THR A 186 -21.98 2.69 1.44
C THR A 186 -21.11 1.88 2.40
N VAL A 187 -21.63 1.55 3.58
CA VAL A 187 -20.91 0.78 4.59
C VAL A 187 -21.77 -0.40 5.03
N LYS A 188 -21.24 -1.62 4.98
CA LYS A 188 -21.88 -2.78 5.58
C LYS A 188 -21.20 -3.13 6.90
N LEU A 189 -22.01 -3.43 7.90
CA LEU A 189 -21.57 -3.75 9.25
C LEU A 189 -21.56 -5.26 9.50
N ASP A 190 -20.82 -5.68 10.52
CA ASP A 190 -20.66 -7.08 10.97
C ASP A 190 -21.98 -7.79 11.30
N ASN A 191 -23.02 -7.05 11.68
CA ASN A 191 -24.38 -7.60 11.87
C ASN A 191 -25.17 -7.79 10.56
N GLY A 192 -24.56 -7.50 9.40
CA GLY A 192 -25.18 -7.61 8.08
C GLY A 192 -25.92 -6.37 7.59
N MET A 193 -26.11 -5.35 8.45
CA MET A 193 -26.82 -4.12 8.08
C MET A 193 -26.00 -3.28 7.09
N THR A 194 -26.63 -2.82 6.01
CA THR A 194 -26.02 -1.90 5.03
C THR A 194 -26.49 -0.47 5.28
N VAL A 195 -25.56 0.47 5.41
CA VAL A 195 -25.83 1.90 5.62
C VAL A 195 -25.43 2.67 4.37
N GLU A 196 -26.41 3.23 3.66
CA GLU A 196 -26.18 4.11 2.52
C GLU A 196 -25.98 5.54 3.02
N LEU A 197 -24.74 6.03 2.96
CA LEU A 197 -24.37 7.36 3.42
C LEU A 197 -24.42 8.39 2.30
N GLY A 198 -24.33 7.97 1.03
CA GLY A 198 -24.40 8.87 -0.12
C GLY A 198 -23.14 9.72 -0.31
N ARG A 199 -23.29 10.81 -1.07
CA ARG A 199 -22.17 11.69 -1.42
C ARG A 199 -21.79 12.61 -0.26
N GLU A 200 -20.49 12.83 -0.12
CA GLU A 200 -19.93 13.85 0.78
C GLU A 200 -20.12 15.23 0.14
N GLN A 201 -20.87 16.12 0.80
CA GLN A 201 -21.11 17.50 0.33
C GLN A 201 -20.13 18.48 1.00
N ASN A 202 -19.75 18.17 2.23
CA ASN A 202 -18.75 18.86 3.03
C ASN A 202 -18.08 17.84 3.98
N LYS A 203 -17.03 18.26 4.70
CA LYS A 203 -16.24 17.38 5.59
C LYS A 203 -17.04 16.71 6.71
N SER A 204 -18.19 17.26 7.13
CA SER A 204 -19.01 16.71 8.21
C SER A 204 -20.16 15.83 7.72
N THR A 205 -20.52 15.89 6.44
CA THR A 205 -21.76 15.29 5.89
C THR A 205 -21.91 13.82 6.29
N LEU A 206 -20.85 13.03 6.12
CA LEU A 206 -20.89 11.59 6.43
C LEU A 206 -20.96 11.35 7.93
N LYS A 207 -20.18 12.10 8.71
CA LYS A 207 -20.18 12.02 10.17
C LYS A 207 -21.56 12.37 10.73
N ASP A 208 -22.15 13.48 10.30
CA ASP A 208 -23.47 13.93 10.75
C ASP A 208 -24.56 12.89 10.44
N ARG A 209 -24.45 12.21 9.28
CA ARG A 209 -25.33 11.10 8.90
C ARG A 209 -25.15 9.90 9.81
N VAL A 210 -23.91 9.49 10.10
CA VAL A 210 -23.66 8.36 11.02
C VAL A 210 -24.11 8.70 12.44
N GLU A 211 -23.80 9.88 12.96
CA GLU A 211 -24.21 10.31 14.30
C GLU A 211 -25.73 10.32 14.47
N ARG A 212 -26.48 10.78 13.46
CA ARG A 212 -27.94 10.70 13.46
C ARG A 212 -28.42 9.25 13.57
N LEU A 213 -27.82 8.33 12.82
CA LEU A 213 -28.14 6.90 12.93
C LEU A 213 -27.81 6.39 14.33
N VAL A 214 -26.64 6.73 14.87
CA VAL A 214 -26.21 6.32 16.22
C VAL A 214 -27.24 6.73 17.29
N GLN A 215 -27.79 7.94 17.21
CA GLN A 215 -28.77 8.45 18.18
C GLN A 215 -30.11 7.69 18.16
N ILE A 216 -30.57 7.27 16.98
CA ILE A 216 -31.90 6.66 16.80
C ILE A 216 -31.88 5.14 16.79
N TYR A 217 -30.72 4.53 16.51
CA TYR A 217 -30.57 3.09 16.34
C TYR A 217 -31.11 2.25 17.51
N PRO A 218 -30.89 2.59 18.80
CA PRO A 218 -31.46 1.82 19.91
C PRO A 218 -32.99 1.74 19.90
N GLN A 219 -33.66 2.80 19.44
CA GLN A 219 -35.12 2.86 19.32
C GLN A 219 -35.60 2.00 18.15
N LEU A 220 -34.85 1.97 17.05
CA LEU A 220 -35.14 1.12 15.90
C LEU A 220 -35.02 -0.36 16.25
N LEU A 221 -33.96 -0.76 16.98
CA LEU A 221 -33.78 -2.15 17.43
C LEU A 221 -34.93 -2.62 18.30
N SER A 222 -35.35 -1.79 19.26
CA SER A 222 -36.47 -2.09 20.16
C SER A 222 -37.78 -2.33 19.41
N ARG A 223 -38.02 -1.60 18.31
CA ARG A 223 -39.24 -1.72 17.50
C ARG A 223 -39.19 -2.84 16.47
N LEU A 224 -38.02 -3.11 15.90
CA LEU A 224 -37.86 -4.00 14.73
C LEU A 224 -37.17 -5.33 15.04
N GLN A 225 -36.84 -5.60 16.31
CA GLN A 225 -36.26 -6.87 16.78
C GLN A 225 -35.05 -7.33 15.95
N ASN A 226 -34.10 -6.42 15.68
CA ASN A 226 -32.89 -6.66 14.88
C ASN A 226 -33.11 -7.10 13.42
N ARG A 227 -34.28 -6.85 12.82
CA ARG A 227 -34.54 -7.25 11.43
C ARG A 227 -34.13 -6.23 10.36
N ILE A 228 -33.27 -5.26 10.71
CA ILE A 228 -32.89 -4.16 9.81
C ILE A 228 -31.85 -4.68 8.80
N GLU A 229 -32.23 -4.71 7.53
CA GLU A 229 -31.35 -5.11 6.42
C GLU A 229 -30.54 -3.92 5.91
N SER A 230 -31.20 -2.77 5.71
CA SER A 230 -30.52 -1.57 5.25
C SER A 230 -31.13 -0.28 5.79
N VAL A 231 -30.30 0.77 5.87
CA VAL A 231 -30.67 2.12 6.27
C VAL A 231 -30.10 3.13 5.29
N ASP A 232 -30.96 3.93 4.70
CA ASP A 232 -30.59 5.04 3.82
C ASP A 232 -30.57 6.36 4.60
N MET A 233 -29.36 6.89 4.83
CA MET A 233 -29.09 8.12 5.56
C MET A 233 -28.92 9.34 4.64
N ARG A 234 -29.20 9.22 3.34
CA ARG A 234 -29.01 10.32 2.37
C ARG A 234 -29.94 11.51 2.63
N TYR A 235 -31.09 11.26 3.25
CA TYR A 235 -32.09 12.28 3.56
C TYR A 235 -31.63 13.23 4.69
N PRO A 236 -31.73 14.56 4.51
CA PRO A 236 -31.25 15.52 5.51
C PRO A 236 -31.97 15.41 6.86
N ASN A 237 -33.29 15.20 6.82
CA ASN A 237 -34.18 15.25 7.98
C ASN A 237 -34.86 13.90 8.28
N GLY A 238 -34.29 12.80 7.80
CA GLY A 238 -34.91 11.49 7.96
C GLY A 238 -34.01 10.35 7.53
N LEU A 239 -34.60 9.17 7.45
CA LEU A 239 -34.00 7.96 6.90
C LEU A 239 -35.09 7.10 6.27
N ALA A 240 -34.69 6.24 5.34
CA ALA A 240 -35.48 5.09 4.95
C ALA A 240 -34.82 3.82 5.49
N LEU A 241 -35.62 2.82 5.87
CA LEU A 241 -35.10 1.52 6.29
C LEU A 241 -35.80 0.40 5.54
N LYS A 242 -35.07 -0.66 5.29
CA LYS A 242 -35.60 -1.94 4.84
C LYS A 242 -35.41 -2.94 5.98
N ALA A 243 -36.48 -3.64 6.35
CA ALA A 243 -36.42 -4.67 7.37
C ALA A 243 -37.25 -5.89 6.99
N SER A 244 -36.77 -7.08 7.32
CA SER A 244 -37.44 -8.33 6.99
C SER A 244 -38.73 -8.47 7.81
N GLY A 245 -39.85 -8.76 7.14
CA GLY A 245 -41.13 -9.04 7.80
C GLY A 245 -41.95 -7.80 8.21
N LEU A 246 -41.58 -6.59 7.77
CA LEU A 246 -42.48 -5.44 7.82
C LEU A 246 -43.46 -5.49 6.64
N SER A 247 -44.69 -5.99 6.86
CA SER A 247 -45.79 -5.61 5.98
C SER A 247 -46.12 -4.15 6.29
N THR A 248 -45.81 -3.23 5.37
CA THR A 248 -46.29 -1.85 5.49
C THR A 248 -47.81 -1.89 5.43
N GLY A 249 -48.47 -1.75 6.58
CA GLY A 249 -49.92 -1.65 6.71
C GLY A 249 -50.49 -0.35 6.15
N LEU A 250 -50.00 0.11 5.00
CA LEU A 250 -50.60 1.19 4.22
C LEU A 250 -51.70 0.56 3.36
N GLY A 251 -52.77 0.14 4.03
CA GLY A 251 -54.04 -0.15 3.37
C GLY A 251 -54.49 1.11 2.64
N SER A 252 -54.50 1.05 1.30
CA SER A 252 -55.16 2.02 0.45
C SER A 252 -56.63 2.14 0.88
N LYS A 253 -56.97 3.18 1.65
CA LYS A 253 -58.35 3.66 1.69
C LYS A 253 -58.62 4.34 0.36
N LYS A 254 -59.00 3.55 -0.66
CA LYS A 254 -59.80 4.07 -1.76
C LYS A 254 -61.16 4.46 -1.17
N LYS A 255 -61.49 5.74 -1.29
CA LYS A 255 -62.85 6.26 -1.13
C LYS A 255 -63.76 5.66 -2.20
#